data_AF-A0AAW6XS98-F1
#
_entry.id   AF-A0AAW6XS98-F1
#
_cell.length_a   1.000
_cell.length_b   1.000
_cell.length_c   1.000
_cell.angle_alpha   90.00
_cell.angle_beta   90.00
_cell.angle_gamma   90.00
#
_symmetry.space_group_name_H-M   'P 1'
#
loop_
_entity.id
_entity.type
_entity.pdbx_description
1 polymer ?
#
loop_
_entity_poly.entity_id
_entity_poly.type
_entity_poly.pdbx_seq_one_letter_code
_entity_poly.pdbx_strand_id
1 'polypeptide(L)' 'AKVTADIVRDEKGPKISIIKFKNKTGYRKRQGHRQPLTAVKITSIA' A
#
# COMPACT_ATOMS: atom_id res chain seq x y z
N ALA A 1 -28.71 4.78 3.74
CA ALA A 1 -27.60 5.39 4.47
C ALA A 1 -26.49 5.76 3.49
N LYS A 2 -25.98 6.99 3.51
CA LYS A 2 -24.94 7.48 2.59
C LYS A 2 -23.88 8.25 3.39
N VAL A 3 -22.62 7.96 3.12
CA VAL A 3 -21.47 8.56 3.80
C VAL A 3 -20.79 9.54 2.84
N THR A 4 -20.56 10.76 3.30
CA THR A 4 -19.86 11.81 2.56
C THR A 4 -18.47 11.99 3.15
N ALA A 5 -17.46 12.12 2.30
CA ALA A 5 -16.07 12.19 2.74
C ALA A 5 -15.20 12.97 1.75
N ASP A 6 -14.18 13.64 2.28
CA ASP A 6 -13.21 14.44 1.52
C ASP A 6 -11.85 13.76 1.43
N ILE A 7 -11.19 13.89 0.27
CA ILE A 7 -9.83 13.39 0.06
C ILE A 7 -8.83 14.38 0.66
N VAL A 8 -8.04 13.94 1.63
CA VAL A 8 -7.07 14.78 2.33
C VAL A 8 -5.74 14.79 1.60
N ARG A 9 -5.23 13.62 1.21
CA ARG A 9 -3.98 13.47 0.45
C ARG A 9 -3.75 12.03 -0.02
N ASP A 10 -2.89 11.89 -1.01
CA ASP A 10 -2.35 10.61 -1.45
C ASP A 10 -1.04 10.31 -0.72
N GLU A 11 -0.96 9.10 -0.16
CA GLU A 11 0.15 8.62 0.64
C GLU A 11 0.74 7.34 0.04
N LYS A 12 2.05 7.13 0.24
CA LYS A 12 2.67 5.83 -0.06
C LYS A 12 2.84 5.07 1.25
N GLY A 13 2.26 3.88 1.31
CA GLY A 13 2.38 2.97 2.43
C GLY A 13 3.83 2.55 2.72
N PRO A 14 4.03 1.82 3.82
CA PRO A 14 5.35 1.35 4.23
C PRO A 14 6.00 0.49 3.14
N LYS A 15 7.32 0.58 3.03
CA LYS A 15 8.08 -0.18 2.04
C LYS A 15 8.16 -1.64 2.46
N ILE A 16 7.65 -2.54 1.62
CA ILE A 16 7.79 -3.98 1.79
C ILE A 16 8.99 -4.45 0.97
N SER A 17 9.98 -5.04 1.64
CA SER A 17 11.13 -5.68 1.00
C SER A 17 10.87 -7.16 0.79
N ILE A 18 10.81 -7.60 -0.46
CA ILE A 18 10.54 -8.99 -0.84
C ILE A 18 11.83 -9.59 -1.39
N ILE A 19 12.20 -10.76 -0.88
CA ILE A 19 13.31 -11.55 -1.39
C ILE A 19 12.76 -12.92 -1.80
N LYS A 20 12.89 -13.25 -3.08
CA LYS A 20 12.62 -14.60 -3.58
C LYS A 20 13.96 -15.32 -3.68
N PHE A 21 14.07 -16.49 -3.05
CA PHE A 21 15.27 -17.31 -3.07
C PHE A 21 14.89 -18.78 -3.26
N LYS A 22 15.71 -19.49 -4.04
CA LYS A 22 15.67 -20.96 -4.14
C LYS A 22 17.08 -21.48 -3.86
N ASN A 23 17.19 -22.48 -3.00
CA ASN A 23 18.48 -23.07 -2.65
C ASN A 23 19.14 -23.76 -3.87
N LYS A 24 20.48 -23.72 -3.93
CA LYS A 24 21.33 -24.44 -4.91
C LYS A 24 21.09 -24.16 -6.40
N THR A 25 20.17 -23.26 -6.75
CA THR A 25 19.82 -22.89 -8.14
C THR A 25 20.41 -21.55 -8.57
N GLY A 26 21.12 -20.85 -7.68
CA GLY A 26 21.60 -19.48 -7.91
C GLY A 26 20.48 -18.43 -7.96
N TYR A 27 19.22 -18.83 -7.83
CA TYR A 27 18.09 -17.92 -7.95
C TYR A 27 17.89 -17.08 -6.69
N ARG A 28 18.17 -15.78 -6.80
CA ARG A 28 17.87 -14.75 -5.79
C ARG A 28 17.35 -13.48 -6.48
N LYS A 29 16.12 -13.07 -6.19
CA LYS A 29 15.52 -11.83 -6.70
C LYS A 29 15.07 -10.95 -5.54
N ARG A 30 15.38 -9.65 -5.61
CA ARG A 30 14.91 -8.63 -4.66
C ARG A 30 13.88 -7.75 -5.34
N GLN A 31 12.79 -7.44 -4.65
CA GLN A 31 11.76 -6.51 -5.12
C GLN A 31 11.30 -5.65 -3.95
N GLY A 32 11.10 -4.36 -4.20
CA GLY A 32 10.42 -3.47 -3.27
C GLY A 32 8.99 -3.21 -3.74
N HIS A 33 8.06 -3.06 -2.80
CA HIS A 33 6.73 -2.55 -3.09
C HIS A 33 6.34 -1.48 -2.06
N ARG A 34 5.66 -0.43 -2.53
CA ARG A 34 4.98 0.56 -1.71
C ARG A 34 3.57 0.70 -2.26
N GLN A 35 2.58 0.44 -1.43
CA GLN A 35 1.18 0.56 -1.82
C GLN A 35 0.78 2.04 -1.87
N PRO A 36 0.21 2.56 -2.97
CA PRO A 36 -0.49 3.85 -2.94
C PRO A 36 -1.75 3.74 -2.08
N LEU A 37 -1.92 4.69 -1.17
CA LEU A 37 -3.06 4.81 -0.27
C LEU A 37 -3.61 6.23 -0.37
N THR A 38 -4.90 6.38 -0.15
CA THR A 38 -5.54 7.71 -0.09
C THR A 38 -6.10 7.90 1.30
N ALA A 39 -5.69 8.97 1.97
CA ALA A 39 -6.22 9.35 3.27
C ALA A 39 -7.52 10.14 3.05
N VAL A 40 -8.61 9.64 3.63
CA VAL A 40 -9.96 10.21 3.48
C VAL A 40 -10.49 10.62 4.84
N LYS A 41 -11.08 11.82 4.93
CA LYS A 41 -11.77 12.31 6.13
C LYS A 41 -13.28 12.22 5.92
N ILE A 42 -13.96 11.49 6.79
CA ILE A 42 -15.43 11.37 6.73
C ILE A 42 -16.06 12.62 7.36
N THR A 43 -16.99 13.25 6.63
CA THR A 43 -17.65 14.49 7.02
C THR A 43 -19.09 14.28 7.48
N SER A 44 -19.83 13.33 6.92
CA SER A 44 -21.18 13.02 7.39
C SER A 44 -21.59 11.58 7.15
N ILE A 45 -22.49 11.10 8.01
CA ILE A 45 -23.14 9.80 7.92
C ILE A 45 -24.64 10.08 8.03
N ALA A 46 -25.41 9.76 6.99
CA ALA A 46 -26.87 9.86 6.94
C ALA A 46 -27.51 8.48 6.80
#